data_AF-A0A959BVJ8-F1
#
_entry.id   AF-A0A959BVJ8-F1
#
_cell.length_a   1.000
_cell.length_b   1.000
_cell.length_c   1.000
_cell.angle_alpha   90.00
_cell.angle_beta   90.00
_cell.angle_gamma   90.00
#
_symmetry.space_group_name_H-M   'P 1'
#
loop_
_entity.id
_entity.type
_entity.pdbx_description
1 polymer ?
#
loop_
_entity_poly.entity_id
_entity_poly.type
_entity_poly.pdbx_seq_one_letter_code
_entity_poly.pdbx_strand_id
1 'polypeptide(L)'
;MNKIGLSILTLSMLVLASCSDFLDINEDPNNPREATLSFVLPSVQVNMAGALGAATGGLGNFTSLYIHHTVQRGTQQNDYAFQGDDFGVSTPWRLLNTFALNDLEQMLVQAEELQAGPYLGVGKIMKAYMYSIMVDMWGDVPF
;
A
#
# COMPACT_ATOMS: atom_id res chain seq x y z
N MET A 1 58.80 0.43 -29.47
CA MET A 1 57.48 0.70 -28.86
C MET A 1 57.68 1.71 -27.73
N ASN A 2 57.13 2.92 -27.86
CA ASN A 2 57.28 3.97 -26.86
C ASN A 2 56.60 3.56 -25.55
N LYS A 3 57.39 3.23 -24.52
CA LYS A 3 56.90 2.83 -23.18
C LYS A 3 55.94 3.88 -22.60
N ILE A 4 56.16 5.15 -22.93
CA ILE A 4 55.30 6.29 -22.53
C ILE A 4 53.90 6.18 -23.15
N GLY A 5 53.79 5.82 -24.44
CA GLY A 5 52.50 5.66 -25.11
C GLY A 5 51.71 4.48 -24.58
N LEU A 6 52.39 3.40 -24.20
CA LEU A 6 51.74 2.24 -23.57
C LEU A 6 51.19 2.60 -22.19
N SER A 7 51.93 3.35 -21.36
CA SER A 7 51.48 3.79 -20.04
C SER A 7 50.29 4.75 -20.08
N ILE A 8 50.23 5.64 -21.08
CA ILE A 8 49.09 6.56 -21.26
C ILE A 8 47.82 5.79 -21.64
N LEU A 9 47.95 4.77 -22.50
CA LEU A 9 46.83 3.96 -22.93
C LEU A 9 46.24 3.12 -21.77
N THR A 10 47.08 2.51 -20.95
CA THR A 10 46.61 1.77 -19.75
C THR A 10 45.93 2.70 -18.75
N LEU A 11 46.49 3.88 -18.48
CA LEU A 11 45.87 4.84 -17.56
C LEU A 11 44.50 5.30 -18.07
N SER A 12 44.36 5.52 -19.37
CA SER A 12 43.08 5.91 -19.98
C SER A 12 42.04 4.80 -19.90
N MET A 13 42.44 3.53 -20.00
CA MET A 13 41.52 2.38 -19.83
C MET A 13 41.07 2.21 -18.36
N LEU A 14 41.93 2.48 -17.38
CA LEU A 14 41.55 2.44 -15.96
C LEU A 14 40.52 3.52 -15.59
N VAL A 15 40.62 4.71 -16.17
CA VAL A 15 39.65 5.80 -15.94
C VAL A 15 38.26 5.46 -16.53
N LEU A 16 38.22 4.78 -17.68
CA LEU A 16 36.97 4.35 -18.30
C LEU A 16 36.30 3.17 -17.55
N ALA A 17 37.08 2.32 -16.88
CA ALA A 17 36.57 1.19 -16.10
C ALA A 17 35.97 1.58 -14.74
N SER A 18 36.29 2.76 -14.20
CA SER A 18 35.85 3.21 -12.87
C SER A 18 34.47 3.89 -12.85
N CYS A 19 33.83 4.09 -14.00
CA CYS A 19 32.59 4.89 -14.12
C CYS A 19 31.31 4.04 -14.27
N SER A 20 31.38 2.71 -14.07
CA SER A 20 30.20 1.84 -14.18
C SER A 20 29.12 2.19 -13.16
N ASP A 21 29.52 2.54 -11.95
CA ASP A 21 28.58 2.72 -10.81
C ASP A 21 28.06 4.16 -10.72
N PHE A 22 28.67 5.12 -11.41
CA PHE A 22 28.21 6.52 -11.43
C PHE A 22 26.90 6.70 -12.23
N LEU A 23 26.61 5.78 -13.15
CA LEU A 23 25.40 5.82 -13.98
C LEU A 23 24.23 5.03 -13.38
N ASP A 24 24.44 4.31 -12.27
CA ASP A 24 23.39 3.55 -11.57
C ASP A 24 22.66 4.45 -10.57
N ILE A 25 21.97 5.48 -11.09
CA ILE A 25 21.19 6.46 -10.31
C ILE A 25 19.69 6.14 -10.28
N ASN A 26 19.28 4.95 -10.73
CA ASN A 26 17.87 4.55 -10.82
C ASN A 26 17.33 3.98 -9.49
N GLU A 27 18.16 3.94 -8.46
CA GLU A 27 17.75 3.74 -7.08
C GLU A 27 17.23 5.07 -6.52
N ASP A 28 15.95 5.13 -6.15
CA ASP A 28 15.42 6.30 -5.43
C ASP A 28 15.85 6.22 -3.96
N PRO A 29 16.80 7.05 -3.49
CA PRO A 29 17.24 6.99 -2.10
C PRO A 29 16.16 7.45 -1.12
N ASN A 30 15.08 8.07 -1.59
CA ASN A 30 13.98 8.54 -0.76
C ASN A 30 12.88 7.50 -0.58
N ASN A 31 12.89 6.42 -1.37
CA ASN A 31 11.88 5.38 -1.33
C ASN A 31 12.53 4.01 -1.13
N PRO A 32 12.56 3.49 0.12
CA PRO A 32 13.13 2.18 0.37
C PRO A 32 12.34 1.12 -0.41
N ARG A 33 13.05 0.31 -1.21
CA ARG A 33 12.44 -0.75 -2.01
C ARG A 33 11.79 -1.86 -1.19
N GLU A 34 12.28 -2.06 0.03
CA GLU A 34 11.75 -3.05 0.97
C GLU A 34 11.49 -2.40 2.33
N ALA A 35 10.25 -2.48 2.79
CA ALA A 35 9.88 -2.11 4.14
C ALA A 35 9.97 -3.34 5.05
N THR A 36 10.34 -3.13 6.32
CA THR A 36 10.32 -4.22 7.31
C THR A 36 8.88 -4.48 7.77
N LEU A 37 8.59 -5.73 8.17
CA LEU A 37 7.29 -6.13 8.72
C LEU A 37 6.77 -5.20 9.83
N SER A 38 7.68 -4.63 10.65
CA SER A 38 7.34 -3.70 11.72
C SER A 38 6.80 -2.35 11.24
N PHE A 39 7.07 -1.96 10.00
CA PHE A 39 6.52 -0.75 9.38
C PHE A 39 5.30 -1.07 8.51
N VAL A 40 5.30 -2.22 7.81
CA VAL A 40 4.19 -2.61 6.93
C VAL A 40 2.92 -2.88 7.72
N LEU A 41 3.00 -3.64 8.83
CA LEU A 41 1.80 -3.98 9.60
C LEU A 41 1.03 -2.73 10.11
N PRO A 42 1.69 -1.72 10.73
CA PRO A 42 1.00 -0.47 11.08
C PRO A 42 0.39 0.27 9.88
N SER A 43 1.05 0.26 8.70
CA SER A 43 0.48 0.86 7.46
C SER A 43 -0.86 0.22 7.11
N VAL A 44 -0.90 -1.12 7.07
CA VAL A 44 -2.14 -1.88 6.79
C VAL A 44 -3.22 -1.52 7.82
N GLN A 45 -2.87 -1.49 9.11
CA GLN A 45 -3.81 -1.19 10.19
C GLN A 45 -4.40 0.23 10.09
N VAL A 46 -3.57 1.23 9.77
CA VAL A 46 -4.02 2.62 9.62
C VAL A 46 -4.93 2.77 8.39
N ASN A 47 -4.60 2.15 7.26
CA ASN A 47 -5.45 2.18 6.07
C ASN A 47 -6.80 1.47 6.33
N MET A 48 -6.77 0.33 7.02
CA MET A 48 -7.99 -0.37 7.43
C MET A 48 -8.83 0.47 8.40
N ALA A 49 -8.21 1.12 9.39
CA ALA A 49 -8.90 2.01 10.32
C ALA A 49 -9.51 3.23 9.62
N GLY A 50 -8.81 3.80 8.64
CA GLY A 50 -9.33 4.89 7.82
C GLY A 50 -10.53 4.48 6.99
N ALA A 51 -10.50 3.29 6.40
CA ALA A 51 -11.61 2.76 5.60
C ALA A 51 -12.85 2.42 6.43
N LEU A 52 -12.67 1.80 7.60
CA LEU A 52 -13.77 1.29 8.43
C LEU A 52 -14.27 2.30 9.47
N GLY A 53 -13.49 3.33 9.75
CA GLY A 53 -13.78 4.31 10.78
C GLY A 53 -14.99 5.20 10.50
N ALA A 54 -15.31 6.04 11.48
CA ALA A 54 -16.41 7.00 11.43
C ALA A 54 -15.98 8.40 10.93
N ALA A 55 -14.74 8.55 10.46
CA ALA A 55 -14.28 9.80 9.85
C ALA A 55 -14.95 10.03 8.49
N THR A 56 -14.92 11.27 8.00
CA THR A 56 -15.40 11.61 6.66
C THR A 56 -14.69 10.75 5.62
N GLY A 57 -15.46 10.00 4.83
CA GLY A 57 -14.92 9.08 3.83
C GLY A 57 -14.63 7.66 4.33
N GLY A 58 -14.97 7.34 5.58
CA GLY A 58 -14.97 5.97 6.11
C GLY A 58 -16.37 5.34 6.06
N LEU A 59 -16.43 4.01 5.94
CA LEU A 59 -17.66 3.24 5.90
C LEU A 59 -18.50 3.40 7.17
N GLY A 60 -17.87 3.59 8.34
CA GLY A 60 -18.60 3.78 9.59
C GLY A 60 -19.44 5.05 9.59
N ASN A 61 -18.95 6.14 9.00
CA ASN A 61 -19.73 7.36 8.82
C ASN A 61 -20.91 7.09 7.86
N PHE A 62 -20.60 6.49 6.72
CA PHE A 62 -21.56 6.25 5.65
C PHE A 62 -22.70 5.33 6.09
N THR A 63 -22.36 4.16 6.62
CA THR A 63 -23.33 3.17 7.11
C THR A 63 -24.17 3.68 8.27
N SER A 64 -23.63 4.55 9.12
CA SER A 64 -24.40 5.17 10.21
C SER A 64 -25.54 6.05 9.71
N LEU A 65 -25.39 6.71 8.56
CA LEU A 65 -26.45 7.49 7.92
C LEU A 65 -27.53 6.55 7.33
N TYR A 66 -27.11 5.44 6.73
CA TYR A 66 -28.01 4.44 6.12
C TYR A 66 -29.00 3.83 7.11
N ILE A 67 -28.50 3.48 8.29
CA ILE A 67 -29.28 2.85 9.36
C ILE A 67 -29.83 3.86 10.36
N HIS A 68 -29.77 5.16 10.05
CA HIS A 68 -30.30 6.26 10.87
C HIS A 68 -29.71 6.35 12.28
N HIS A 69 -28.48 5.89 12.50
CA HIS A 69 -27.75 6.17 13.73
C HIS A 69 -27.33 7.65 13.81
N THR A 70 -27.05 8.27 12.67
CA THR A 70 -26.73 9.70 12.58
C THR A 70 -27.42 10.34 11.38
N VAL A 71 -27.43 11.67 11.33
CA VAL A 71 -27.88 12.46 10.17
C VAL A 71 -26.85 13.55 9.88
N GLN A 72 -26.64 13.86 8.60
CA GLN A 72 -25.67 14.88 8.19
C GLN A 72 -26.33 15.95 7.32
N ARG A 73 -26.12 17.23 7.60
CA ARG A 73 -26.77 18.30 6.85
C ARG A 73 -26.19 18.44 5.45
N GLY A 74 -27.06 18.56 4.44
CA GLY A 74 -26.67 18.90 3.06
C GLY A 74 -25.93 17.79 2.33
N THR A 75 -26.23 16.53 2.65
CA THR A 75 -25.59 15.36 2.06
C THR A 75 -26.66 14.46 1.42
N GLN A 76 -26.38 13.93 0.24
CA GLN A 76 -27.31 13.07 -0.53
C GLN A 76 -27.49 11.68 0.10
N GLN A 77 -26.63 11.33 1.06
CA GLN A 77 -26.57 10.05 1.75
C GLN A 77 -27.77 9.81 2.66
N ASN A 78 -28.34 10.85 3.30
CA ASN A 78 -29.56 10.67 4.10
C ASN A 78 -30.77 10.34 3.21
N ASP A 79 -30.74 10.79 1.96
CA ASP A 79 -31.83 10.65 1.00
C ASP A 79 -31.67 9.41 0.12
N TYR A 80 -30.69 8.56 0.43
CA TYR A 80 -30.34 7.35 -0.32
C TYR A 80 -29.95 7.58 -1.78
N ALA A 81 -29.49 8.78 -2.12
CA ALA A 81 -29.24 9.23 -3.49
C ALA A 81 -27.76 9.21 -3.92
N PHE A 82 -26.93 8.40 -3.25
CA PHE A 82 -25.48 8.34 -3.45
C PHE A 82 -25.04 7.62 -4.74
N GLN A 83 -23.92 8.10 -5.28
CA GLN A 83 -23.06 7.59 -6.36
C GLN A 83 -22.23 6.36 -5.99
N GLY A 84 -21.97 5.43 -6.92
CA GLY A 84 -20.88 4.47 -6.76
C GLY A 84 -19.49 5.13 -6.78
N ASP A 85 -19.38 6.31 -7.40
CA ASP A 85 -18.18 7.15 -7.46
C ASP A 85 -18.10 8.18 -6.33
N ASP A 86 -19.14 8.27 -5.48
CA ASP A 86 -19.14 9.20 -4.36
C ASP A 86 -17.94 8.95 -3.44
N PHE A 87 -17.42 10.04 -2.87
CA PHE A 87 -16.25 10.02 -2.00
C PHE A 87 -16.37 8.99 -0.85
N GLY A 88 -17.57 8.85 -0.28
CA GLY A 88 -17.85 7.91 0.82
C GLY A 88 -17.86 6.43 0.42
N VAL A 89 -17.93 6.13 -0.88
CA VAL A 89 -17.90 4.76 -1.42
C VAL A 89 -16.54 4.45 -2.02
N SER A 90 -16.00 5.36 -2.83
CA SER A 90 -14.74 5.17 -3.55
C SER A 90 -13.50 5.22 -2.64
N THR A 91 -13.54 6.02 -1.57
CA THR A 91 -12.40 6.16 -0.65
C THR A 91 -12.15 4.90 0.17
N PRO A 92 -13.14 4.29 0.86
CA PRO A 92 -12.92 3.05 1.58
C PRO A 92 -12.48 1.91 0.67
N TRP A 93 -13.05 1.80 -0.53
CA TRP A 93 -12.62 0.81 -1.53
C TRP A 93 -11.13 0.96 -1.83
N ARG A 94 -10.67 2.18 -2.13
CA ARG A 94 -9.25 2.45 -2.42
C ARG A 94 -8.35 2.13 -1.22
N LEU A 95 -8.77 2.52 -0.01
CA LEU A 95 -8.01 2.26 1.22
C LEU A 95 -7.86 0.76 1.52
N LEU A 96 -8.92 -0.02 1.35
CA LEU A 96 -8.89 -1.47 1.57
C LEU A 96 -8.16 -2.20 0.44
N ASN A 97 -8.58 -1.97 -0.82
CA ASN A 97 -8.15 -2.77 -1.95
C ASN A 97 -6.77 -2.36 -2.49
N THR A 98 -6.53 -1.06 -2.67
CA THR A 98 -5.30 -0.57 -3.31
C THR A 98 -4.15 -0.45 -2.31
N PHE A 99 -4.44 -0.06 -1.06
CA PHE A 99 -3.42 0.14 -0.04
C PHE A 99 -3.31 -1.03 0.93
N ALA A 100 -4.32 -1.24 1.79
CA ALA A 100 -4.20 -2.19 2.89
C ALA A 100 -3.99 -3.64 2.43
N LEU A 101 -4.80 -4.15 1.50
CA LEU A 101 -4.66 -5.51 1.00
C LEU A 101 -3.35 -5.71 0.22
N ASN A 102 -2.94 -4.72 -0.59
CA ASN A 102 -1.70 -4.83 -1.36
C ASN A 102 -0.46 -4.90 -0.45
N ASP A 103 -0.36 -3.99 0.53
CA ASP A 103 0.69 -4.01 1.56
C ASP A 103 0.66 -5.33 2.35
N LEU A 104 -0.55 -5.82 2.66
CA LEU A 104 -0.73 -7.04 3.44
C LEU A 104 -0.29 -8.29 2.68
N GLU A 105 -0.57 -8.42 1.38
CA GLU A 105 -0.08 -9.55 0.58
C GLU A 105 1.45 -9.60 0.56
N GLN A 106 2.09 -8.44 0.35
CA GLN A 106 3.56 -8.35 0.39
C GLN A 106 4.10 -8.72 1.77
N MET A 107 3.44 -8.25 2.84
CA MET A 107 3.79 -8.61 4.22
C MET A 107 3.66 -10.12 4.47
N LEU A 108 2.64 -10.78 3.93
CA LEU A 108 2.45 -12.22 4.07
C LEU A 108 3.58 -12.99 3.39
N VAL A 109 3.95 -12.63 2.16
CA VAL A 109 5.10 -13.25 1.46
C VAL A 109 6.38 -13.09 2.27
N GLN A 110 6.71 -11.85 2.68
CA GLN A 110 7.91 -11.56 3.47
C GLN A 110 7.91 -12.29 4.82
N ALA A 111 6.75 -12.41 5.47
CA ALA A 111 6.62 -13.11 6.75
C ALA A 111 6.77 -14.64 6.59
N GLU A 112 6.40 -15.23 5.46
CA GLU A 112 6.65 -16.65 5.16
C GLU A 112 8.14 -16.91 4.99
N GLU A 113 8.83 -16.07 4.22
CA GLU A 113 10.29 -16.15 3.99
C GLU A 113 11.09 -16.01 5.29
N LEU A 114 10.68 -15.08 6.15
CA LEU A 114 11.32 -14.83 7.45
C LEU A 114 10.86 -15.77 8.57
N GLN A 115 9.95 -16.72 8.28
CA GLN A 115 9.31 -17.60 9.27
C GLN A 115 8.68 -16.84 10.45
N ALA A 116 8.17 -15.63 10.18
CA ALA A 116 7.59 -14.72 11.16
C ALA A 116 6.11 -15.08 11.46
N GLY A 117 5.91 -16.22 12.15
CA GLY A 117 4.59 -16.78 12.47
C GLY A 117 3.57 -15.78 13.05
N PRO A 118 3.93 -14.88 13.99
CA PRO A 118 3.01 -13.88 14.50
C PRO A 118 2.48 -12.91 13.43
N TYR A 119 3.33 -12.48 12.49
CA TYR A 119 2.93 -11.61 11.39
C TYR A 119 2.04 -12.34 10.39
N LEU A 120 2.32 -13.62 10.11
CA LEU A 120 1.45 -14.46 9.29
C LEU A 120 0.06 -14.64 9.90
N GLY A 121 0.00 -14.89 11.21
CA GLY A 121 -1.26 -15.07 11.93
C GLY A 121 -2.12 -13.81 11.88
N VAL A 122 -1.56 -12.66 12.29
CA VAL A 122 -2.30 -11.39 12.27
C VAL A 122 -2.68 -11.00 10.85
N GLY A 123 -1.79 -11.21 9.87
CA GLY A 123 -2.04 -10.86 8.49
C GLY A 123 -3.18 -11.67 7.88
N LYS A 124 -3.23 -12.99 8.10
CA LYS A 124 -4.32 -13.84 7.61
C LYS A 124 -5.67 -13.47 8.22
N ILE A 125 -5.71 -13.12 9.51
CA ILE A 125 -6.92 -12.63 10.17
C ILE A 125 -7.38 -11.30 9.56
N MET A 126 -6.46 -10.35 9.39
CA MET A 126 -6.77 -9.05 8.79
C MET A 126 -7.25 -9.18 7.34
N LYS A 127 -6.63 -10.06 6.54
CA LYS A 127 -7.05 -10.36 5.16
C LYS A 127 -8.50 -10.83 5.14
N ALA A 128 -8.81 -11.86 5.94
CA ALA A 128 -10.15 -12.42 6.01
C ALA A 128 -11.20 -11.37 6.45
N TYR A 129 -10.86 -10.55 7.44
CA TYR A 129 -11.74 -9.50 7.93
C TYR A 129 -11.98 -8.39 6.90
N MET A 130 -10.95 -7.95 6.17
CA MET A 130 -11.13 -6.95 5.12
C MET A 130 -12.02 -7.49 4.00
N TYR A 131 -11.81 -8.73 3.56
CA TYR A 131 -12.66 -9.33 2.53
C TYR A 131 -14.10 -9.54 3.00
N SER A 132 -14.34 -9.93 4.26
CA SER A 132 -15.72 -10.06 4.75
C SER A 132 -16.46 -8.73 4.69
N ILE A 133 -15.82 -7.63 5.10
CA ILE A 133 -16.44 -6.30 5.02
C ILE A 133 -16.60 -5.85 3.56
N MET A 134 -15.63 -6.13 2.70
CA MET A 134 -15.72 -5.76 1.29
C MET A 134 -16.88 -6.48 0.59
N VAL A 135 -17.09 -7.77 0.87
CA VAL A 135 -18.23 -8.52 0.30
C VAL A 135 -19.55 -8.02 0.88
N ASP A 136 -19.63 -7.72 2.18
CA ASP A 136 -20.85 -7.18 2.79
C ASP A 136 -21.25 -5.82 2.19
N MET A 137 -20.27 -5.00 1.78
CA MET A 137 -20.50 -3.66 1.24
C MET A 137 -20.71 -3.62 -0.27
N TRP A 138 -19.94 -4.40 -1.04
CA TRP A 138 -19.92 -4.33 -2.51
C TRP A 138 -20.40 -5.61 -3.22
N GLY A 139 -20.64 -6.70 -2.49
CA GLY A 139 -20.99 -7.99 -3.08
C GLY A 139 -19.76 -8.69 -3.67
N ASP A 140 -19.78 -8.99 -4.96
CA ASP A 140 -18.68 -9.70 -5.61
C ASP A 140 -17.43 -8.80 -5.71
N VAL A 141 -16.30 -9.27 -5.18
CA VAL A 141 -15.02 -8.54 -5.18
C VAL A 141 -13.85 -9.43 -5.65
N PRO A 142 -12.78 -8.86 -6.22
CA PRO A 142 -11.58 -9.62 -6.59
C PRO A 142 -10.83 -10.14 -5.35
N PHE A 143 -10.40 -11.41 -5.36
CA PHE A 143 -9.62 -12.05 -4.28
C PHE A 143 -8.30 -12.62 -4.80
#